data_AF-A0A387K407-F1
#
_entry.id   AF-A0A387K407-F1
#
_cell.length_a   1.000
_cell.length_b   1.000
_cell.length_c   1.000
_cell.angle_alpha   90.00
_cell.angle_beta   90.00
_cell.angle_gamma   90.00
#
_symmetry.space_group_name_H-M   'P 1'
#
loop_
_entity.id
_entity.type
_entity.pdbx_description
1 polymer ?
#
loop_
_entity_poly.entity_id
_entity_poly.type
_entity_poly.pdbx_seq_one_letter_code
_entity_poly.pdbx_strand_id
1 'polypeptide(L)'
;MEFDKGQTLGNFIDRIRLNGYNTECVFNQSICQDIKNHYKQQCCAMCGVRGNSENTQIEVDHKDGRKDDSRVSDSNAQTFDDFQALCKACNDKKRQICKECKETGYRFDATKIPGNRYPFYEGEAEYDGCVGCYQYDPIQYRKTCNGRIYNEGHQKGYYEGYQNGYHQKTT
;
A
#
# COMPACT_ATOMS: atom_id res chain seq x y z
N MET A 1 3.00 27.53 -8.62
CA MET A 1 2.90 28.01 -7.22
C MET A 1 4.31 28.17 -6.70
N GLU A 2 4.60 29.26 -6.01
CA GLU A 2 5.92 29.53 -5.44
C GLU A 2 5.80 29.76 -3.95
N PHE A 3 6.78 29.27 -3.21
CA PHE A 3 6.85 29.35 -1.75
C PHE A 3 8.09 30.13 -1.34
N ASP A 4 7.90 31.09 -0.45
CA ASP A 4 8.98 31.78 0.23
C ASP A 4 9.05 31.33 1.69
N LYS A 5 10.28 31.02 2.13
CA LYS A 5 10.64 30.54 3.47
C LYS A 5 11.74 31.37 4.12
N GLY A 6 11.97 32.59 3.62
CA GLY A 6 13.07 33.44 4.06
C GLY A 6 12.89 34.07 5.44
N GLN A 7 11.71 33.99 6.07
CA GLN A 7 11.41 34.68 7.33
C GLN A 7 11.30 33.73 8.52
N THR A 8 10.70 32.54 8.36
CA THR A 8 10.55 31.57 9.46
C THR A 8 11.40 30.31 9.27
N LEU A 9 11.97 29.82 10.37
CA LEU A 9 12.71 28.56 10.40
C LEU A 9 11.75 27.36 10.33
N GLY A 10 12.03 26.39 9.45
CA GLY A 10 11.31 25.11 9.38
C GLY A 10 10.39 24.95 8.17
N ASN A 11 9.27 24.23 8.34
CA ASN A 11 8.29 23.93 7.28
C ASN A 11 7.17 24.97 7.14
N PHE A 12 7.26 26.07 7.88
CA PHE A 12 6.30 27.16 7.77
C PHE A 12 6.42 27.85 6.41
N ILE A 13 5.28 28.30 5.89
CA ILE A 13 5.19 29.03 4.62
C ILE A 13 4.97 30.48 4.98
N ASP A 14 5.93 31.35 4.63
CA ASP A 14 5.83 32.77 4.93
C ASP A 14 4.93 33.48 3.92
N ARG A 15 5.10 33.15 2.64
CA ARG A 15 4.34 33.76 1.54
C ARG A 15 4.06 32.76 0.44
N ILE A 16 2.91 32.94 -0.21
CA ILE A 16 2.44 32.13 -1.34
C ILE A 16 2.17 33.05 -2.52
N ARG A 17 2.69 32.68 -3.70
CA ARG A 17 2.32 33.28 -4.99
C ARG A 17 1.69 32.23 -5.92
N LEU A 18 0.50 32.54 -6.42
CA LEU A 18 -0.20 31.72 -7.43
C LEU A 18 0.22 32.19 -8.82
N ASN A 19 0.55 31.23 -9.70
CA ASN A 19 0.98 31.51 -11.08
C ASN A 19 -0.01 30.90 -12.06
N GLY A 20 -0.92 31.73 -12.59
CA GLY A 20 -1.90 31.34 -13.60
C GLY A 20 -2.93 30.32 -13.12
N TYR A 21 -3.71 29.81 -14.07
CA TYR A 21 -4.72 28.77 -13.84
C TYR A 21 -4.14 27.38 -14.10
N ASN A 22 -4.55 26.40 -13.30
CA ASN A 22 -4.28 25.00 -13.62
C ASN A 22 -5.19 24.57 -14.79
N THR A 23 -4.59 24.25 -15.93
CA THR A 23 -5.28 23.80 -17.15
C THR A 23 -5.21 22.28 -17.32
N GLU A 24 -4.49 21.57 -16.45
CA GLU A 24 -4.36 20.12 -16.51
C GLU A 24 -5.59 19.43 -15.93
N CYS A 25 -6.01 18.34 -16.57
CA CYS A 25 -7.01 17.46 -15.99
C CYS A 25 -6.37 16.66 -14.85
N VAL A 26 -6.72 17.01 -13.61
CA VAL A 26 -6.14 16.37 -12.41
C VAL A 26 -7.04 15.21 -11.98
N PHE A 27 -6.43 14.09 -11.61
CA PHE A 27 -7.15 12.95 -11.02
C PHE A 27 -8.02 13.42 -9.84
N ASN A 28 -9.33 13.18 -9.94
CA ASN A 28 -10.25 13.49 -8.86
C ASN A 28 -10.05 12.52 -7.70
N GLN A 29 -9.65 13.05 -6.55
CA GLN A 29 -9.34 12.27 -5.34
C GLN A 29 -10.56 12.07 -4.43
N SER A 30 -11.74 12.54 -4.84
CA SER A 30 -12.94 12.45 -4.01
C SER A 30 -13.38 11.00 -3.85
N ILE A 31 -13.46 10.53 -2.62
CA ILE A 31 -14.00 9.21 -2.29
C ILE A 31 -15.49 9.36 -1.95
N CYS A 32 -16.34 8.50 -2.52
CA CYS A 32 -17.77 8.51 -2.26
C CYS A 32 -18.09 8.26 -0.78
N GLN A 33 -19.23 8.78 -0.32
CA GLN A 33 -19.53 8.84 1.12
C GLN A 33 -19.75 7.45 1.74
N ASP A 34 -20.33 6.52 0.99
CA ASP A 34 -20.61 5.17 1.48
C ASP A 34 -19.32 4.38 1.74
N ILE A 35 -18.33 4.50 0.85
CA ILE A 35 -16.99 3.92 1.03
C ILE A 35 -16.31 4.54 2.25
N LYS A 36 -16.39 5.88 2.40
CA LYS A 36 -15.86 6.56 3.60
C LYS A 36 -16.49 6.02 4.88
N ASN A 37 -17.81 5.86 4.90
CA ASN A 37 -18.56 5.37 6.06
C ASN A 37 -18.21 3.91 6.41
N HIS A 38 -17.98 3.08 5.40
CA HIS A 38 -17.56 1.69 5.56
C HIS A 38 -16.16 1.58 6.20
N TYR A 39 -15.16 2.27 5.63
CA TYR A 39 -13.78 2.11 6.08
C TYR A 39 -13.44 2.87 7.37
N LYS A 40 -14.15 3.95 7.70
CA LYS A 40 -13.92 4.71 8.96
C LYS A 40 -14.12 3.87 10.23
N GLN A 41 -14.85 2.76 10.12
CA GLN A 41 -15.11 1.85 11.23
C GLN A 41 -14.07 0.71 11.34
N GLN A 42 -13.22 0.55 10.32
CA GLN A 42 -12.20 -0.50 10.28
C GLN A 42 -10.90 -0.08 10.96
N CYS A 43 -10.05 -1.06 11.26
CA CYS A 43 -8.69 -0.82 11.71
C CYS A 43 -7.76 -0.53 10.51
N CYS A 44 -6.64 0.15 10.77
CA CYS A 44 -5.60 0.35 9.78
C CYS A 44 -5.12 -0.99 9.20
N ALA A 45 -5.21 -1.16 7.87
CA ALA A 45 -4.80 -2.39 7.19
C ALA A 45 -3.32 -2.74 7.44
N MET A 46 -2.46 -1.72 7.59
CA MET A 46 -1.03 -1.89 7.79
C MET A 46 -0.63 -2.24 9.22
N CYS A 47 -1.23 -1.63 10.23
CA CYS A 47 -0.76 -1.77 11.63
C CYS A 47 -1.84 -2.12 12.65
N GLY A 48 -3.11 -2.27 12.24
CA GLY A 48 -4.21 -2.71 13.10
C GLY A 48 -4.73 -1.67 14.09
N VAL A 49 -4.15 -0.46 14.15
CA VAL A 49 -4.63 0.59 15.05
C VAL A 49 -5.97 1.16 14.59
N ARG A 50 -6.77 1.61 15.54
CA ARG A 50 -7.96 2.46 15.33
C ARG A 50 -8.05 3.40 16.52
N GLY A 51 -7.69 4.65 16.33
CA GLY A 51 -7.69 5.65 17.40
C GLY A 51 -8.21 7.00 16.93
N ASN A 52 -8.24 7.94 17.87
CA ASN A 52 -8.71 9.31 17.63
C ASN A 52 -7.57 10.34 17.77
N SER A 53 -6.34 9.90 18.00
CA SER A 53 -5.18 10.81 17.98
C SER A 53 -4.79 11.12 16.55
N GLU A 54 -4.08 12.24 16.33
CA GLU A 54 -3.64 12.70 15.02
C GLU A 54 -3.06 11.56 14.16
N ASN A 55 -2.16 10.76 14.72
CA ASN A 55 -1.45 9.71 13.99
C ASN A 55 -2.21 8.37 13.91
N THR A 56 -3.26 8.19 14.70
CA THR A 56 -4.02 6.93 14.79
C THR A 56 -5.44 7.03 14.22
N GLN A 57 -5.88 8.25 13.87
CA GLN A 57 -7.12 8.50 13.15
C GLN A 57 -7.11 7.76 11.81
N ILE A 58 -8.21 7.06 11.53
CA ILE A 58 -8.41 6.35 10.27
C ILE A 58 -8.80 7.31 9.17
N GLU A 59 -8.06 7.20 8.07
CA GLU A 59 -8.29 7.82 6.78
C GLU A 59 -8.59 6.72 5.76
N VAL A 60 -9.40 7.07 4.76
CA VAL A 60 -9.68 6.17 3.64
C VAL A 60 -8.77 6.58 2.50
N ASP A 61 -7.98 5.63 2.03
CA ASP A 61 -6.96 5.88 1.03
C ASP A 61 -7.13 4.94 -0.17
N HIS A 62 -6.69 5.40 -1.34
CA HIS A 62 -6.76 4.63 -2.58
C HIS A 62 -5.74 3.50 -2.54
N LYS A 63 -6.08 2.27 -2.93
CA LYS A 63 -5.09 1.20 -3.06
C LYS A 63 -4.06 1.53 -4.12
N ASP A 64 -4.49 2.02 -5.28
CA ASP A 64 -3.61 2.54 -6.31
C ASP A 64 -3.00 3.89 -5.86
N GLY A 65 -1.73 3.84 -5.46
CA GLY A 65 -0.99 5.02 -5.02
C GLY A 65 -0.49 5.92 -6.16
N ARG A 66 -0.44 5.43 -7.41
CA ARG A 66 -0.04 6.22 -8.58
C ARG A 66 -1.23 6.86 -9.28
N LYS A 67 -2.43 6.32 -9.07
CA LYS A 67 -3.71 6.78 -9.64
C LYS A 67 -3.73 6.62 -11.15
N ASP A 68 -3.25 5.46 -11.59
CA ASP A 68 -3.17 5.10 -13.00
C ASP A 68 -4.54 4.57 -13.48
N ASP A 69 -5.39 4.03 -12.59
CA ASP A 69 -6.77 3.69 -12.91
C ASP A 69 -7.69 4.93 -12.92
N SER A 70 -7.88 5.52 -14.10
CA SER A 70 -8.72 6.69 -14.30
C SER A 70 -10.20 6.45 -13.96
N ARG A 71 -10.70 5.21 -13.98
CA ARG A 71 -12.08 4.89 -13.57
C ARG A 71 -12.36 5.36 -12.15
N VAL A 72 -11.40 5.20 -11.24
CA VAL A 72 -11.57 5.54 -9.81
C VAL A 72 -11.78 7.05 -9.60
N SER A 73 -11.42 7.88 -10.57
CA SER A 73 -11.68 9.32 -10.54
C SER A 73 -13.17 9.66 -10.69
N ASP A 74 -13.98 8.78 -11.27
CA ASP A 74 -15.44 8.87 -11.31
C ASP A 74 -16.03 8.24 -10.04
N SER A 75 -16.67 9.06 -9.22
CA SER A 75 -17.28 8.61 -7.96
C SER A 75 -18.37 7.55 -8.14
N ASN A 76 -19.01 7.47 -9.31
CA ASN A 76 -20.03 6.45 -9.61
C ASN A 76 -19.42 5.10 -9.97
N ALA A 77 -18.17 5.10 -10.44
CA ALA A 77 -17.47 3.89 -10.84
C ALA A 77 -16.63 3.28 -9.70
N GLN A 78 -16.51 3.98 -8.56
CA GLN A 78 -15.78 3.54 -7.38
C GLN A 78 -16.40 2.29 -6.73
N THR A 79 -15.54 1.38 -6.31
CA THR A 79 -15.89 0.15 -5.58
C THR A 79 -15.15 0.10 -4.25
N PHE A 80 -15.61 -0.72 -3.30
CA PHE A 80 -14.90 -0.87 -2.02
C PHE A 80 -13.45 -1.36 -2.22
N ASP A 81 -13.21 -2.23 -3.19
CA ASP A 81 -11.89 -2.81 -3.45
C ASP A 81 -10.85 -1.80 -3.94
N ASP A 82 -11.28 -0.61 -4.39
CA ASP A 82 -10.39 0.49 -4.77
C ASP A 82 -9.72 1.17 -3.57
N PHE A 83 -10.19 0.89 -2.35
CA PHE A 83 -9.82 1.64 -1.14
C PHE A 83 -9.37 0.74 0.00
N GLN A 84 -8.69 1.36 0.96
CA GLN A 84 -8.27 0.73 2.21
C GLN A 84 -8.32 1.74 3.36
N ALA A 85 -8.56 1.23 4.58
CA ALA A 85 -8.43 2.01 5.81
C ALA A 85 -6.97 2.06 6.24
N LEU A 86 -6.41 3.27 6.38
CA LEU A 86 -5.07 3.49 6.92
C LEU A 86 -5.15 4.53 8.04
N CYS A 87 -4.39 4.34 9.12
CA CYS A 87 -4.18 5.47 10.02
C CYS A 87 -3.34 6.55 9.34
N LYS A 88 -3.48 7.81 9.75
CA LYS A 88 -2.73 8.94 9.18
C LYS A 88 -1.22 8.65 9.04
N ALA A 89 -0.58 8.09 10.08
CA ALA A 89 0.85 7.76 10.01
C ALA A 89 1.20 6.71 8.94
N CYS A 90 0.35 5.69 8.76
CA CYS A 90 0.53 4.70 7.70
C CYS A 90 0.24 5.28 6.32
N ASN A 91 -0.76 6.16 6.21
CA ASN A 91 -1.09 6.86 4.97
C ASN A 91 0.07 7.77 4.52
N ASP A 92 0.63 8.55 5.45
CA ASP A 92 1.78 9.41 5.20
C ASP A 92 3.01 8.58 4.76
N LYS A 93 3.25 7.43 5.40
CA LYS A 93 4.31 6.49 4.99
C LYS A 93 4.08 5.93 3.59
N LYS A 94 2.85 5.47 3.29
CA LYS A 94 2.47 4.98 1.95
C LYS A 94 2.73 6.04 0.89
N ARG A 95 2.36 7.30 1.16
CA ARG A 95 2.61 8.41 0.23
C ARG A 95 4.09 8.58 -0.10
N GLN A 96 4.98 8.54 0.89
CA GLN A 96 6.43 8.67 0.63
C GLN A 96 6.97 7.49 -0.17
N ILE A 97 6.56 6.26 0.18
CA ILE A 97 6.96 5.06 -0.54
C ILE A 97 6.46 5.08 -2.00
N CYS A 98 5.23 5.52 -2.24
CA CYS A 98 4.68 5.61 -3.59
C CYS A 98 5.37 6.70 -4.44
N LYS A 99 5.87 7.79 -3.81
CA LYS A 99 6.70 8.79 -4.50
C LYS A 99 8.03 8.18 -4.96
N GLU A 100 8.75 7.53 -4.07
CA GLU A 100 10.01 6.84 -4.40
C GLU A 100 9.79 5.79 -5.50
N CYS A 101 8.70 5.03 -5.42
CA CYS A 101 8.31 4.10 -6.46
C CYS A 101 8.13 4.81 -7.80
N LYS A 102 7.39 5.92 -7.85
CA LYS A 102 7.17 6.71 -9.08
C LYS A 102 8.46 7.27 -9.66
N GLU A 103 9.37 7.74 -8.82
CA GLU A 103 10.65 8.33 -9.21
C GLU A 103 11.64 7.28 -9.74
N THR A 104 11.69 6.12 -9.10
CA THR A 104 12.66 5.06 -9.43
C THR A 104 12.17 4.10 -10.50
N GLY A 105 10.84 3.95 -10.66
CA GLY A 105 10.27 2.90 -11.49
C GLY A 105 10.27 1.52 -10.82
N TYR A 106 10.64 1.41 -9.53
CA TYR A 106 10.68 0.15 -8.80
C TYR A 106 9.71 0.13 -7.63
N ARG A 107 9.02 -1.00 -7.44
CA ARG A 107 8.08 -1.21 -6.34
C ARG A 107 8.81 -1.32 -5.00
N PHE A 108 8.08 -1.03 -3.93
CA PHE A 108 8.59 -1.17 -2.57
C PHE A 108 8.77 -2.64 -2.20
N ASP A 109 10.02 -3.03 -1.90
CA ASP A 109 10.34 -4.32 -1.34
C ASP A 109 9.77 -4.48 0.07
N ALA A 110 8.73 -5.31 0.20
CA ALA A 110 8.05 -5.54 1.48
C ALA A 110 8.91 -6.27 2.52
N THR A 111 10.02 -6.91 2.14
CA THR A 111 10.96 -7.56 3.08
C THR A 111 11.70 -6.55 3.96
N LYS A 112 11.70 -5.26 3.58
CA LYS A 112 12.16 -4.16 4.44
C LYS A 112 11.34 -4.03 5.73
N ILE A 113 10.14 -4.61 5.78
CA ILE A 113 9.35 -4.74 7.02
C ILE A 113 9.75 -6.08 7.68
N PRO A 114 10.33 -6.07 8.89
CA PRO A 114 10.74 -7.30 9.57
C PRO A 114 9.59 -8.30 9.69
N GLY A 115 9.87 -9.56 9.36
CA GLY A 115 8.91 -10.67 9.38
C GLY A 115 8.22 -10.95 8.04
N ASN A 116 8.27 -10.02 7.08
CA ASN A 116 7.80 -10.28 5.73
C ASN A 116 8.81 -11.15 4.95
N ARG A 117 8.34 -12.26 4.36
CA ARG A 117 9.20 -13.22 3.66
C ARG A 117 9.42 -12.90 2.17
N TYR A 118 8.44 -12.28 1.52
CA TYR A 118 8.49 -12.00 0.09
C TYR A 118 8.39 -10.50 -0.19
N PRO A 119 9.07 -9.98 -1.21
CA PRO A 119 9.00 -8.55 -1.54
C PRO A 119 7.60 -8.15 -2.05
N PHE A 120 6.92 -9.04 -2.77
CA PHE A 120 5.63 -8.82 -3.41
C PHE A 120 4.74 -10.06 -3.27
N TYR A 121 3.43 -9.87 -3.31
CA TYR A 121 2.49 -10.99 -3.41
C TYR A 121 2.18 -11.36 -4.86
N GLU A 122 2.52 -10.51 -5.83
CA GLU A 122 2.34 -10.75 -7.27
C GLU A 122 3.24 -9.80 -8.07
N GLY A 123 3.65 -10.20 -9.27
CA GLY A 123 4.53 -9.42 -10.14
C GLY A 123 5.96 -9.26 -9.61
N GLU A 124 6.71 -8.39 -10.26
CA GLU A 124 8.15 -8.22 -10.08
C GLU A 124 8.51 -6.85 -9.47
N ALA A 125 9.80 -6.58 -9.32
CA ALA A 125 10.30 -5.33 -8.76
C ALA A 125 10.10 -4.12 -9.68
N GLU A 126 10.23 -4.31 -11.00
CA GLU A 126 9.99 -3.25 -11.98
C GLU A 126 8.49 -2.91 -12.02
N TYR A 127 8.19 -1.62 -12.12
CA TYR A 127 6.81 -1.16 -12.05
C TYR A 127 6.05 -1.43 -13.35
N ASP A 128 5.04 -2.29 -13.27
CA ASP A 128 4.00 -2.55 -14.28
C ASP A 128 2.58 -2.29 -13.74
N GLY A 129 2.48 -1.74 -12.52
CA GLY A 129 1.22 -1.53 -11.79
C GLY A 129 1.40 -1.60 -10.28
N CYS A 130 0.35 -1.31 -9.53
CA CYS A 130 0.39 -1.42 -8.06
C CYS A 130 -0.04 -2.81 -7.53
N VAL A 131 -0.78 -3.59 -8.31
CA VAL A 131 -1.22 -4.95 -7.93
C VAL A 131 0.00 -5.82 -7.64
N GLY A 132 0.02 -6.47 -6.48
CA GLY A 132 1.16 -7.24 -5.99
C GLY A 132 2.03 -6.53 -4.93
N CYS A 133 1.95 -5.20 -4.84
CA CYS A 133 2.70 -4.42 -3.87
C CYS A 133 2.05 -4.47 -2.46
N TYR A 134 2.86 -4.55 -1.41
CA TYR A 134 2.35 -4.46 -0.02
C TYR A 134 1.56 -3.17 0.23
N GLN A 135 1.97 -2.04 -0.35
CA GLN A 135 1.28 -0.75 -0.17
C GLN A 135 -0.09 -0.71 -0.85
N TYR A 136 -0.28 -1.51 -1.91
CA TYR A 136 -1.55 -1.58 -2.62
C TYR A 136 -2.60 -2.31 -1.79
N ASP A 137 -2.26 -3.50 -1.27
CA ASP A 137 -3.16 -4.26 -0.41
C ASP A 137 -2.39 -5.07 0.65
N PRO A 138 -2.17 -4.51 1.85
CA PRO A 138 -1.50 -5.21 2.95
C PRO A 138 -2.22 -6.48 3.41
N ILE A 139 -3.55 -6.54 3.25
CA ILE A 139 -4.36 -7.68 3.68
C ILE A 139 -4.17 -8.83 2.69
N GLN A 140 -4.29 -8.55 1.39
CA GLN A 140 -4.05 -9.52 0.33
C GLN A 140 -2.60 -10.01 0.36
N TYR A 141 -1.64 -9.12 0.59
CA TYR A 141 -0.24 -9.49 0.78
C TYR A 141 -0.09 -10.58 1.86
N ARG A 142 -0.64 -10.35 3.06
CA ARG A 142 -0.54 -11.32 4.16
C ARG A 142 -1.21 -12.64 3.81
N LYS A 143 -2.41 -12.62 3.23
CA LYS A 143 -3.13 -13.84 2.83
C LYS A 143 -2.32 -14.68 1.84
N THR A 144 -1.87 -14.07 0.75
CA THR A 144 -1.11 -14.76 -0.30
C THR A 144 0.22 -15.26 0.21
N CYS A 145 1.00 -14.43 0.91
CA CYS A 145 2.31 -14.80 1.43
C CYS A 145 2.23 -15.91 2.48
N ASN A 146 1.26 -15.85 3.40
CA ASN A 146 1.05 -16.93 4.38
C ASN A 146 0.65 -18.25 3.71
N GLY A 147 -0.21 -18.19 2.68
CA GLY A 147 -0.55 -19.35 1.87
C GLY A 147 0.67 -19.96 1.17
N ARG A 148 1.55 -19.14 0.59
CA ARG A 148 2.83 -19.58 0.01
C ARG A 148 3.73 -20.26 1.03
N ILE A 149 3.91 -19.65 2.21
CA ILE A 149 4.72 -20.20 3.30
C ILE A 149 4.18 -21.58 3.72
N TYR A 150 2.86 -21.71 3.89
CA TYR A 150 2.22 -22.97 4.25
C TYR A 150 2.49 -24.06 3.20
N ASN A 151 2.30 -23.74 1.92
CA ASN A 151 2.50 -24.69 0.83
C ASN A 151 3.96 -25.12 0.67
N GLU A 152 4.91 -24.19 0.80
CA GLU A 152 6.35 -24.52 0.79
C GLU A 152 6.74 -25.42 1.96
N GLY A 153 6.20 -25.15 3.16
CA GLY A 153 6.42 -25.99 4.34
C GLY A 153 5.85 -27.40 4.15
N HIS A 154 4.64 -27.51 3.60
CA HIS A 154 4.01 -28.78 3.29
C HIS A 154 4.78 -29.57 2.23
N GLN A 155 5.23 -28.92 1.16
CA GLN A 155 6.06 -29.57 0.13
C GLN A 155 7.37 -30.09 0.71
N LYS A 156 8.08 -29.29 1.51
CA LYS A 156 9.32 -29.74 2.17
C LYS A 156 9.09 -30.95 3.08
N GLY A 157 8.05 -30.91 3.92
CA GLY A 157 7.71 -32.03 4.80
C GLY A 157 7.37 -33.30 4.03
N TYR A 158 6.68 -33.19 2.88
CA TYR A 158 6.42 -34.32 1.99
C TYR A 158 7.71 -34.90 1.39
N TYR A 159 8.60 -34.06 0.87
CA TYR A 159 9.87 -34.51 0.28
C TYR A 159 10.80 -35.16 1.32
N GLU A 160 10.93 -34.58 2.52
CA GLU A 160 11.74 -35.13 3.61
C GLU A 160 11.17 -36.46 4.13
N GLY A 161 9.84 -36.55 4.30
CA GLY A 161 9.15 -37.78 4.68
C GLY A 161 9.31 -38.89 3.64
N TYR A 162 9.27 -38.55 2.35
CA TYR A 162 9.54 -39.49 1.26
C TYR A 162 11.00 -39.98 1.32
N GLN A 163 12.00 -39.10 1.37
CA GLN A 163 13.41 -39.52 1.43
C GLN A 163 13.72 -40.42 2.64
N ASN A 164 13.19 -40.10 3.82
CA ASN A 164 13.35 -40.92 5.02
C ASN A 164 12.66 -42.30 4.90
N GLY A 165 11.46 -42.35 4.31
CA GLY A 165 10.73 -43.60 4.07
C GLY A 165 11.39 -44.51 3.01
N TYR A 166 12.09 -43.94 2.03
CA TYR A 166 12.88 -44.70 1.06
C TYR A 166 14.13 -45.31 1.72
N HIS A 167 14.86 -44.53 2.51
CA HIS A 167 16.05 -45.03 3.23
C HIS A 167 15.72 -46.15 4.23
N GLN A 168 14.57 -46.09 4.92
CA GLN A 168 14.14 -47.16 5.83
C GLN A 168 13.69 -48.46 5.12
N LYS A 169 13.38 -48.42 3.83
CA LYS A 169 12.96 -49.62 3.06
C LYS A 169 14.10 -50.29 2.28
N THR A 170 15.25 -49.65 2.17
CA THR A 170 16.43 -50.16 1.45
C THR A 170 17.57 -50.60 2.36
N THR A 171 17.31 -50.72 3.67
CA THR A 171 18.24 -51.25 4.67
C THR A 171 17.62 -52.47 5.33
#